data_AF-A0AAV1ZX06-F1
#
_entry.id   AF-A0AAV1ZX06-F1
#
_cell.length_a   1.000
_cell.length_b   1.000
_cell.length_c   1.000
_cell.angle_alpha   90.00
_cell.angle_beta   90.00
_cell.angle_gamma   90.00
#
_symmetry.space_group_name_H-M   'P 1'
#
loop_
_entity.id
_entity.type
_entity.pdbx_description
1 polymer ?
#
loop_
_entity_poly.entity_id
_entity_poly.type
_entity_poly.pdbx_seq_one_letter_code
_entity_poly.pdbx_strand_id
1 'polypeptide(L)'
;MAASDKMLENNEEELNDGHVVHYSYYICNLNTIKSWAFEKKFTTKCSVLSTSWQFKMLFQQVPDATCSITLRRTDEVKISVMASMYVSLSRETQCSTYYSEKFEKNEMLPGQEVQKSIAEVIPNEHLSTTFFKKIDIAATIIILNCHSMIKTDLKRNLKILKKRMTISNM
;
A
#
# COMPACT_ATOMS: atom_id res chain seq x y z
N MET A 1 1.60 -1.06 30.03
CA MET A 1 0.94 -2.14 29.27
C MET A 1 1.45 -2.09 27.84
N ALA A 2 1.88 -3.22 27.28
CA ALA A 2 2.23 -3.27 25.86
C ALA A 2 0.95 -3.11 25.02
N ALA A 3 1.06 -2.42 23.88
CA ALA A 3 0.02 -2.46 22.87
C ALA A 3 -0.18 -3.92 22.44
N SER A 4 -1.41 -4.43 22.48
CA SER A 4 -1.70 -5.68 21.78
C SER A 4 -2.26 -5.33 20.41
N ASP A 5 -1.49 -5.61 19.37
CA ASP A 5 -1.98 -5.65 18.00
C ASP A 5 -2.58 -7.02 17.71
N LYS A 6 -3.69 -7.05 17.00
CA LYS A 6 -4.26 -8.29 16.48
C LYS A 6 -4.60 -8.08 15.01
N MET A 7 -3.92 -8.83 14.16
CA MET A 7 -4.29 -8.97 12.76
C MET A 7 -5.61 -9.74 12.70
N LEU A 8 -6.66 -9.13 12.16
CA LEU A 8 -7.97 -9.78 12.05
C LEU A 8 -8.06 -10.65 10.83
N GLU A 9 -7.60 -10.14 9.69
CA GLU A 9 -7.86 -10.78 8.40
C GLU A 9 -6.84 -10.35 7.36
N ASN A 10 -6.36 -11.32 6.59
CA ASN A 10 -5.55 -11.12 5.40
C ASN A 10 -6.19 -11.90 4.26
N ASN A 11 -6.71 -11.18 3.26
CA ASN A 11 -7.29 -11.80 2.08
C ASN A 11 -6.50 -11.36 0.84
N GLU A 12 -6.16 -12.32 -0.01
CA GLU A 12 -5.58 -12.10 -1.33
C GLU A 12 -6.62 -12.50 -2.37
N GLU A 13 -6.94 -11.58 -3.27
CA GLU A 13 -7.89 -11.82 -4.36
C GLU A 13 -7.20 -11.59 -5.71
N GLU A 14 -7.47 -12.47 -6.67
CA GLU A 14 -6.99 -12.34 -8.04
C GLU A 14 -8.02 -11.58 -8.88
N LEU A 15 -7.56 -10.58 -9.63
CA LEU A 15 -8.35 -9.83 -10.60
C LEU A 15 -7.95 -10.24 -12.02
N ASN A 16 -8.79 -9.93 -13.02
CA ASN A 16 -8.45 -10.19 -14.42
C ASN A 16 -7.10 -9.62 -14.86
N ASP A 17 -6.70 -8.44 -14.34
CA ASP A 17 -5.44 -7.78 -14.66
C ASP A 17 -4.55 -7.50 -13.43
N GLY A 18 -4.77 -8.18 -12.31
CA GLY A 18 -4.13 -7.77 -11.08
C GLY A 18 -4.35 -8.64 -9.87
N HIS A 19 -3.91 -8.11 -8.74
CA HIS A 19 -4.09 -8.71 -7.42
C HIS A 19 -4.56 -7.64 -6.45
N VAL A 20 -5.42 -8.03 -5.51
CA VAL A 20 -5.83 -7.24 -4.35
C VAL A 20 -5.34 -7.93 -3.10
N VAL A 21 -4.78 -7.15 -2.17
CA VAL A 21 -4.39 -7.61 -0.84
C VAL A 21 -5.08 -6.73 0.18
N HIS A 22 -5.85 -7.35 1.07
CA HIS A 22 -6.54 -6.65 2.16
C HIS A 22 -5.89 -6.98 3.50
N TYR A 23 -5.62 -5.95 4.28
CA TYR A 23 -5.19 -6.04 5.66
C TYR A 23 -6.22 -5.34 6.56
N SER A 24 -6.67 -6.04 7.59
CA SER A 24 -7.51 -5.47 8.64
C SER A 24 -6.90 -5.76 10.01
N TYR A 25 -6.74 -4.73 10.82
CA TYR A 25 -6.22 -4.83 12.19
C TYR A 25 -6.71 -3.67 13.04
N TYR A 26 -6.48 -3.77 14.35
CA TYR A 26 -6.76 -2.67 15.27
C TYR A 26 -5.58 -2.38 16.20
N ILE A 27 -5.52 -1.13 16.64
CA ILE A 27 -4.59 -0.68 17.68
C ILE A 27 -5.40 -0.31 18.91
N CYS A 28 -5.04 -0.88 20.06
CA CYS A 28 -5.63 -0.51 21.34
C CYS A 28 -4.77 0.48 22.12
N ASN A 29 -5.42 1.33 22.92
CA ASN A 29 -4.77 2.26 23.86
C ASN A 29 -3.71 3.14 23.18
N LEU A 30 -4.02 3.70 22.01
CA LEU A 30 -3.07 4.53 21.23
C LEU A 30 -2.52 5.70 22.05
N ASN A 31 -3.30 6.21 23.01
CA ASN A 31 -2.89 7.26 23.96
C ASN A 31 -1.71 6.89 24.86
N THR A 32 -1.46 5.60 25.07
CA THR A 32 -0.33 5.10 25.88
C THR A 32 0.90 4.80 25.04
N ILE A 33 0.77 4.87 23.71
CA ILE A 33 1.78 4.41 22.76
C ILE A 33 2.41 5.62 22.07
N LYS A 34 3.66 5.92 22.42
CA LYS A 34 4.43 7.00 21.77
C LYS A 34 4.60 6.78 20.27
N SER A 35 4.76 5.53 19.87
CA SER A 35 4.99 5.13 18.48
C SER A 35 4.56 3.68 18.28
N TRP A 36 3.90 3.40 17.17
CA TRP A 36 3.50 2.06 16.78
C TRP A 36 3.86 1.84 15.31
N ALA A 37 4.47 0.70 15.01
CA ALA A 37 4.88 0.35 13.66
C ALA A 37 4.28 -0.99 13.25
N PHE A 38 3.85 -1.07 12.00
CA PHE A 38 3.41 -2.28 11.34
C PHE A 38 4.18 -2.46 10.04
N GLU A 39 4.58 -3.70 9.80
CA GLU A 39 5.28 -4.09 8.59
C GLU A 39 4.73 -5.42 8.10
N LYS A 40 4.37 -5.48 6.83
CA LYS A 40 4.06 -6.71 6.12
C LYS A 40 4.81 -6.79 4.81
N LYS A 41 5.32 -7.98 4.54
CA LYS A 41 5.90 -8.34 3.24
C LYS A 41 4.96 -9.34 2.60
N PHE A 42 4.72 -9.17 1.31
CA PHE A 42 3.91 -10.10 0.53
C PHE A 42 4.43 -10.19 -0.90
N THR A 43 4.02 -11.24 -1.59
CA THR A 43 4.40 -11.49 -2.99
C THR A 43 3.14 -11.82 -3.77
N THR A 44 2.91 -11.14 -4.89
CA THR A 44 1.78 -11.47 -5.76
C THR A 44 1.99 -12.85 -6.37
N LYS A 45 1.02 -13.74 -6.23
CA LYS A 45 1.04 -15.10 -6.79
C LYS A 45 0.61 -15.11 -8.26
N CYS A 46 1.06 -14.11 -9.02
CA CYS A 46 0.78 -14.00 -10.43
C CYS A 46 1.55 -15.06 -11.22
N SER A 47 0.86 -15.76 -12.12
CA SER A 47 1.49 -16.70 -13.06
C SER A 47 2.36 -16.03 -14.13
N VAL A 48 2.12 -14.74 -14.41
CA VAL A 48 2.84 -13.96 -15.44
C VAL A 48 3.99 -13.15 -14.84
N LEU A 49 3.71 -12.29 -13.86
CA LEU A 49 4.70 -11.43 -13.21
C LEU A 49 4.49 -11.41 -11.70
N SER A 50 5.20 -12.29 -11.00
CA SER A 50 5.27 -12.25 -9.54
C SER A 50 6.09 -11.03 -9.09
N THR A 51 5.54 -10.23 -8.19
CA THR A 51 6.17 -9.01 -7.64
C THR A 51 6.16 -9.07 -6.13
N SER A 52 7.22 -8.56 -5.50
CA SER A 52 7.37 -8.56 -4.04
C SER A 52 7.23 -7.16 -3.48
N TRP A 53 6.58 -7.07 -2.33
CA TRP A 53 6.15 -5.81 -1.74
C TRP A 53 6.43 -5.77 -0.24
N GLN A 54 6.67 -4.56 0.24
CA GLN A 54 6.76 -4.23 1.65
C GLN A 54 5.79 -3.08 1.93
N PHE A 55 4.78 -3.36 2.74
CA PHE A 55 3.84 -2.39 3.29
C PHE A 55 4.25 -2.04 4.72
N LYS A 56 4.29 -0.75 5.03
CA LYS A 56 4.65 -0.22 6.34
C LYS A 56 3.67 0.87 6.77
N MET A 57 3.33 0.86 8.04
CA MET A 57 2.67 1.97 8.71
C MET A 57 3.42 2.31 9.98
N LEU A 58 3.62 3.60 10.25
CA LEU A 58 4.25 4.10 11.46
C LEU A 58 3.41 5.24 12.01
N PHE A 59 2.75 4.98 13.13
CA PHE A 59 2.03 5.95 13.93
C PHE A 59 2.98 6.56 14.96
N GLN A 60 2.94 7.88 15.12
CA GLN A 60 3.73 8.60 16.11
C GLN A 60 2.87 9.64 16.81
N GLN A 61 3.03 9.75 18.13
CA GLN A 61 2.26 10.68 18.96
C GLN A 61 3.16 11.82 19.46
N VAL A 62 3.30 12.95 18.73
CA VAL A 62 4.00 14.16 19.22
C VAL A 62 3.68 15.42 18.38
N PRO A 63 3.29 16.58 18.95
CA PRO A 63 2.23 16.76 19.95
C PRO A 63 0.85 16.28 19.44
N ASP A 64 0.71 16.12 18.13
CA ASP A 64 -0.45 15.56 17.44
C ASP A 64 -0.14 14.13 16.95
N ALA A 65 -1.17 13.31 16.79
CA ALA A 65 -1.01 11.97 16.25
C ALA A 65 -0.77 12.04 14.74
N THR A 66 0.36 11.50 14.28
CA THR A 66 0.71 11.40 12.86
C THR A 66 0.81 9.93 12.45
N CYS A 67 0.57 9.66 11.17
CA CYS A 67 0.75 8.33 10.60
C CYS A 67 1.48 8.45 9.26
N SER A 68 2.60 7.75 9.13
CA SER A 68 3.27 7.56 7.85
C SER A 68 2.98 6.18 7.30
N ILE A 69 2.73 6.12 6.01
CA ILE A 69 2.32 4.91 5.29
C ILE A 69 3.24 4.78 4.09
N THR A 70 3.87 3.62 3.93
CA THR A 70 4.78 3.34 2.82
C THR A 70 4.40 2.01 2.17
N LEU A 71 4.31 2.02 0.85
CA LEU A 71 4.27 0.81 0.03
C LEU A 71 5.48 0.81 -0.88
N ARG A 72 6.34 -0.20 -0.75
CA ARG A 72 7.56 -0.34 -1.52
C ARG A 72 7.57 -1.64 -2.30
N ARG A 73 8.00 -1.57 -3.56
CA ARG A 73 8.28 -2.76 -4.36
C ARG A 73 9.71 -3.24 -4.13
N THR A 74 9.89 -4.52 -3.85
CA THR A 74 11.15 -5.10 -3.35
C THR A 74 11.72 -6.23 -4.20
N ASP A 75 11.00 -6.71 -5.22
CA ASP A 75 11.59 -7.61 -6.23
C ASP A 75 12.57 -6.89 -7.15
N GLU A 76 13.28 -7.65 -7.98
CA GLU A 76 14.27 -7.13 -8.94
C GLU A 76 13.75 -7.08 -10.39
N VAL A 77 12.47 -7.37 -10.62
CA VAL A 77 11.93 -7.53 -11.98
C VAL A 77 11.65 -6.17 -12.61
N LYS A 78 12.45 -5.79 -13.62
CA LYS A 78 12.46 -4.46 -14.27
C LYS A 78 11.24 -4.15 -15.17
N ILE A 79 10.08 -4.74 -14.87
CA ILE A 79 8.81 -4.47 -15.54
C ILE A 79 7.99 -3.60 -14.60
N SER A 80 7.52 -2.43 -15.05
CA SER A 80 6.67 -1.56 -14.24
C SER A 80 5.28 -2.15 -14.05
N VAL A 81 4.70 -1.95 -12.86
CA VAL A 81 3.30 -2.26 -12.56
C VAL A 81 2.61 -1.01 -12.02
N MET A 82 1.29 -0.98 -12.06
CA MET A 82 0.53 0.06 -11.37
C MET A 82 0.24 -0.42 -9.95
N ALA A 83 0.51 0.42 -8.96
CA ALA A 83 0.17 0.15 -7.57
C ALA A 83 -0.78 1.22 -7.07
N SER A 84 -1.84 0.80 -6.39
CA SER A 84 -2.66 1.70 -5.59
C SER A 84 -2.88 1.12 -4.21
N MET A 85 -3.09 2.01 -3.25
CA MET A 85 -3.30 1.67 -1.87
C MET A 85 -4.41 2.57 -1.32
N TYR A 86 -5.39 1.95 -0.69
CA TYR A 86 -6.47 2.62 -0.01
C TYR A 86 -6.34 2.32 1.48
N VAL A 87 -6.29 3.34 2.32
CA VAL A 87 -6.23 3.18 3.77
C VAL A 87 -7.40 3.92 4.40
N SER A 88 -8.11 3.24 5.30
CA SER A 88 -9.18 3.81 6.09
C SER A 88 -8.96 3.56 7.58
N LEU A 89 -9.41 4.52 8.39
CA LEU A 89 -9.39 4.48 9.84
C LEU A 89 -10.80 4.68 10.37
N SER A 90 -11.22 3.78 11.24
CA SER A 90 -12.54 3.81 11.86
C SER A 90 -12.46 3.55 13.36
N ARG A 91 -13.52 3.92 14.06
CA ARG A 91 -13.67 3.65 15.50
C ARG A 91 -14.63 2.50 15.70
N GLU A 92 -14.31 1.64 16.67
CA GLU A 92 -15.18 0.55 17.09
C GLU A 92 -16.60 1.03 17.43
N THR A 93 -16.73 2.23 18.03
CA THR A 93 -18.01 2.74 18.52
C THR A 93 -18.85 3.48 17.49
N GLN A 94 -18.28 3.93 16.37
CA GLN A 94 -18.97 4.84 15.45
C GLN A 94 -19.35 4.21 14.11
N CYS A 95 -18.84 3.02 13.78
CA CYS A 95 -19.09 2.32 12.50
C CYS A 95 -18.82 3.19 11.24
N SER A 96 -18.30 4.40 11.40
CA SER A 96 -18.02 5.37 10.36
C SER A 96 -16.51 5.59 10.26
N THR A 97 -16.06 5.57 9.03
CA THR A 97 -14.69 5.91 8.66
C THR A 97 -14.49 7.40 8.85
N TYR A 98 -13.60 7.81 9.75
CA TYR A 98 -13.30 9.22 9.98
C TYR A 98 -12.11 9.71 9.13
N TYR A 99 -11.32 8.78 8.59
CA TYR A 99 -10.26 9.08 7.65
C TYR A 99 -10.20 7.99 6.58
N SER A 100 -10.04 8.40 5.32
CA SER A 100 -9.86 7.50 4.20
C SER A 100 -9.09 8.21 3.10
N GLU A 101 -8.03 7.59 2.59
CA GLU A 101 -7.25 8.15 1.48
C GLU A 101 -6.77 7.06 0.52
N LYS A 102 -6.69 7.43 -0.76
CA LYS A 102 -6.16 6.60 -1.84
C LYS A 102 -4.86 7.19 -2.34
N PHE A 103 -3.85 6.34 -2.52
CA PHE A 103 -2.56 6.66 -3.12
C PHE A 103 -2.36 5.78 -4.33
N GLU A 104 -1.84 6.32 -5.42
CA GLU A 104 -1.59 5.55 -6.63
C GLU A 104 -0.30 5.97 -7.33
N LYS A 105 0.33 4.99 -7.98
CA LYS A 105 1.49 5.17 -8.84
C LYS A 105 1.36 4.23 -10.04
N ASN A 106 1.19 4.84 -11.21
CA ASN A 106 0.89 4.11 -12.45
C ASN A 106 2.08 3.30 -13.00
N GLU A 107 3.30 3.77 -12.74
CA GLU A 107 4.53 3.10 -13.20
C GLU A 107 5.49 2.92 -12.03
N MET A 108 5.35 1.78 -11.35
CA MET A 108 6.15 1.44 -10.18
C MET A 108 7.18 0.36 -10.52
N LEU A 109 8.46 0.76 -10.54
CA LEU A 109 9.61 -0.12 -10.77
C LEU A 109 10.14 -0.73 -9.46
N PRO A 110 10.93 -1.81 -9.53
CA PRO A 110 11.74 -2.31 -8.43
C PRO A 110 12.43 -1.22 -7.61
N GLY A 111 12.36 -1.35 -6.28
CA GLY A 111 13.00 -0.44 -5.33
C GLY A 111 12.26 0.87 -5.11
N GLN A 112 11.29 1.23 -5.97
CA GLN A 112 10.49 2.42 -5.77
C GLN A 112 9.45 2.24 -4.66
N GLU A 113 9.05 3.35 -4.07
CA GLU A 113 8.01 3.42 -3.07
C GLU A 113 6.98 4.51 -3.37
N VAL A 114 5.83 4.36 -2.75
CA VAL A 114 4.81 5.39 -2.54
C VAL A 114 4.73 5.61 -1.05
N GLN A 115 4.83 6.87 -0.62
CA GLN A 115 4.75 7.23 0.79
C GLN A 115 3.74 8.35 0.97
N LYS A 116 2.98 8.27 2.06
CA LYS A 116 2.14 9.37 2.55
C LYS A 116 2.39 9.58 4.02
N SER A 117 2.38 10.85 4.43
CA SER A 117 2.25 11.24 5.83
C SER A 117 0.89 11.89 6.04
N ILE A 118 0.22 11.46 7.11
CA ILE A 118 -1.06 11.97 7.58
C ILE A 118 -0.77 12.75 8.84
N ALA A 119 -1.00 14.06 8.78
CA ALA A 119 -1.02 14.91 9.96
C ALA A 119 -2.37 14.77 10.67
N GLU A 120 -2.37 14.88 12.00
CA GLU A 120 -3.59 14.92 12.81
C GLU A 120 -4.56 13.76 12.52
N VAL A 121 -4.03 12.54 12.54
CA VAL A 121 -4.80 11.29 12.35
C VAL A 121 -5.96 11.19 13.34
N ILE A 122 -5.83 11.87 14.48
CA ILE A 122 -6.85 12.00 15.50
C ILE A 122 -7.29 13.46 15.53
N PRO A 123 -8.53 13.79 15.12
CA PRO A 123 -9.01 15.17 15.20
C PRO A 123 -8.99 15.67 16.64
N ASN A 124 -8.53 16.91 16.83
CA ASN A 124 -8.23 17.51 18.13
C ASN A 124 -9.47 17.58 19.05
N GLU A 125 -10.65 17.77 18.48
CA GLU A 125 -11.95 17.75 19.17
C GLU A 125 -12.26 16.41 19.90
N HIS A 126 -11.51 15.35 19.61
CA HIS A 126 -11.67 14.03 20.20
C HIS A 126 -10.55 13.64 21.17
N LEU A 127 -9.49 14.44 21.30
CA LEU A 127 -8.41 14.19 22.25
C LEU A 127 -8.86 14.40 23.71
N SER A 128 -9.88 15.23 23.95
CA SER A 128 -10.26 15.69 25.28
C SER A 128 -11.35 14.86 25.97
N THR A 129 -12.17 14.09 25.25
CA THR A 129 -13.40 13.52 25.82
C THR A 129 -13.61 12.03 25.64
N THR A 130 -12.86 11.33 24.78
CA THR A 130 -12.97 9.86 24.70
C THR A 130 -11.68 9.24 24.18
N PHE A 131 -10.89 8.69 25.09
CA PHE A 131 -9.70 7.92 24.79
C PHE A 131 -9.99 6.84 23.74
N PHE A 132 -9.22 6.84 22.65
CA PHE A 132 -9.31 5.81 21.61
C PHE A 132 -8.82 4.47 22.18
N LYS A 133 -9.74 3.75 22.83
CA LYS A 133 -9.49 2.38 23.32
C LYS A 133 -9.10 1.46 22.19
N LYS A 134 -9.65 1.68 21.00
CA LYS A 134 -9.44 0.89 19.80
C LYS A 134 -9.63 1.73 18.53
N ILE A 135 -8.69 1.64 17.60
CA ILE A 135 -8.79 2.18 16.24
C ILE A 135 -8.68 1.00 15.28
N ASP A 136 -9.66 0.85 14.41
CA ASP A 136 -9.66 -0.14 13.34
C ASP A 136 -9.01 0.49 12.10
N ILE A 137 -8.13 -0.27 11.46
CA ILE A 137 -7.33 0.14 10.32
C ILE A 137 -7.52 -0.90 9.23
N ALA A 138 -7.98 -0.44 8.08
CA ALA A 138 -8.09 -1.27 6.89
C ALA A 138 -7.18 -0.70 5.80
N ALA A 139 -6.37 -1.57 5.20
CA ALA A 139 -5.53 -1.23 4.07
C ALA A 139 -5.80 -2.20 2.92
N THR A 140 -6.19 -1.66 1.77
CA THR A 140 -6.38 -2.42 0.53
C THR A 140 -5.32 -2.00 -0.46
N ILE A 141 -4.48 -2.94 -0.88
CA ILE A 141 -3.44 -2.73 -1.88
C ILE A 141 -3.86 -3.42 -3.17
N ILE A 142 -3.79 -2.71 -4.29
CA ILE A 142 -4.16 -3.21 -5.61
C ILE A 142 -2.96 -3.08 -6.53
N ILE A 143 -2.51 -4.19 -7.09
CA ILE A 143 -1.41 -4.27 -8.05
C ILE A 143 -1.98 -4.65 -9.41
N LEU A 144 -1.93 -3.73 -10.38
CA LEU A 144 -2.46 -3.90 -11.73
C LEU A 144 -1.34 -4.06 -12.77
N ASN A 145 -1.69 -4.52 -13.96
CA ASN A 145 -0.80 -4.83 -15.08
C ASN A 145 0.22 -5.95 -14.81
N CYS A 146 0.10 -6.70 -13.71
CA CYS A 146 0.96 -7.87 -13.49
C CYS A 146 0.57 -9.07 -14.36
N HIS A 147 -0.66 -9.10 -14.90
CA HIS A 147 -1.14 -10.17 -15.79
C HIS A 147 -0.92 -9.84 -17.26
N SER A 148 -0.82 -8.56 -17.56
CA SER A 148 -0.54 -8.05 -18.88
C SER A 148 0.89 -8.41 -19.29
N MET A 149 1.06 -9.60 -19.89
CA MET A 149 2.29 -10.01 -20.58
C MET A 149 2.80 -8.83 -21.41
N ILE A 150 3.97 -8.26 -21.07
CA ILE A 150 5.04 -7.75 -21.96
C ILE A 150 4.55 -7.08 -23.29
N LYS A 151 3.35 -6.52 -23.36
CA LYS A 151 2.78 -6.02 -24.62
C LYS A 151 3.43 -4.67 -24.95
N THR A 152 3.85 -3.94 -23.93
CA THR A 152 4.58 -2.69 -24.03
C THR A 152 6.04 -2.93 -24.42
N ASP A 153 6.73 -3.88 -23.80
CA ASP A 153 8.13 -4.20 -24.12
C ASP A 153 8.30 -4.93 -25.45
N LEU A 154 7.40 -5.84 -25.81
CA LEU A 154 7.43 -6.46 -27.14
C LEU A 154 7.19 -5.40 -28.23
N LYS A 155 6.22 -4.49 -28.03
CA LYS A 155 6.00 -3.37 -28.98
C LYS A 155 7.18 -2.41 -29.04
N ARG A 156 7.83 -2.09 -27.91
CA ARG A 156 9.01 -1.22 -27.85
C ARG A 156 10.21 -1.87 -28.54
N ASN A 157 10.47 -3.14 -28.27
CA ASN A 157 11.54 -3.90 -28.90
C ASN A 157 11.29 -4.09 -30.40
N LEU A 158 10.05 -4.36 -30.82
CA LEU A 158 9.67 -4.41 -32.23
C LEU A 158 9.84 -3.05 -32.93
N LYS A 159 9.54 -1.92 -32.27
CA LYS A 159 9.81 -0.58 -32.83
C LYS A 159 11.32 -0.32 -33.00
N ILE A 160 12.15 -0.71 -32.02
CA ILE A 160 13.60 -0.56 -32.08
C ILE A 160 14.20 -1.43 -33.20
N LEU A 161 13.75 -2.68 -33.33
CA LEU A 161 14.15 -3.58 -34.41
C LEU A 161 13.77 -3.03 -35.79
N LYS A 162 12.54 -2.53 -35.96
CA LYS A 162 12.11 -1.90 -37.21
C LYS A 162 12.98 -0.70 -37.57
N LYS A 163 13.29 0.18 -36.62
CA LYS A 163 14.15 1.36 -36.84
C LYS A 163 15.57 0.97 -37.27
N ARG A 164 16.14 -0.11 -36.73
CA ARG A 164 17.48 -0.61 -37.12
C ARG A 164 17.50 -1.16 -38.54
N MET A 165 16.46 -1.90 -38.94
CA MET A 165 16.36 -2.45 -40.30
C MET A 165 16.19 -1.37 -41.38
N THR A 166 15.60 -0.21 -41.05
CA THR A 166 15.44 0.89 -42.02
C THR A 166 16.75 1.67 -42.26
N ILE A 167 17.66 1.70 -41.27
CA ILE A 167 18.93 2.44 -41.37
C ILE A 167 19.99 1.65 -42.16
N SER A 168 19.92 0.31 -42.17
CA SER A 168 20.87 -0.55 -42.88
C SER A 168 20.60 -0.68 -44.40
N ASN A 169 19.54 -0.07 -44.92
CA ASN A 169 19.12 -0.14 -46.33
C ASN A 169 19.26 1.20 -47.08
N MET A 170 20.01 2.17 -46.52
CA MET A 170 20.46 3.39 -47.19
C MET A 170 21.96 3.36 -47.32
#